data_AF-A0A4Q8QJG1-F1
#
_entry.id   AF-A0A4Q8QJG1-F1
#
_cell.length_a   1.000
_cell.length_b   1.000
_cell.length_c   1.000
_cell.angle_alpha   90.00
_cell.angle_beta   90.00
_cell.angle_gamma   90.00
#
_symmetry.space_group_name_H-M   'P 1'
#
loop_
_entity.id
_entity.type
_entity.pdbx_description
1 polymer ?
#
loop_
_entity_poly.entity_id
_entity_poly.type
_entity_poly.pdbx_seq_one_letter_code
_entity_poly.pdbx_strand_id
1 'polypeptide(L)'
;MPIGVDVEPLREVDHLDSMSELVLAAEEQAALRKASEISRSRLFLRYWTLKEALLKAAGLGFAVPPNEVIVDAGPSPTVLAVPPALGSVAQWHLIAPSDT
;
A
#
# COMPACT_ATOMS: atom_id res chain seq x y z
N MET A 1 7.17 -6.59 -19.27
CA MET A 1 6.29 -6.02 -18.24
C MET A 1 7.18 -5.54 -17.11
N PRO A 2 7.11 -4.29 -16.67
CA PRO A 2 7.94 -3.84 -15.56
C PRO A 2 7.52 -4.53 -14.26
N ILE A 3 8.47 -4.71 -13.35
CA ILE A 3 8.27 -5.34 -12.05
C ILE A 3 8.88 -4.42 -11.01
N GLY A 4 8.13 -4.18 -9.92
CA GLY A 4 8.61 -3.49 -8.74
C GLY A 4 8.51 -4.42 -7.55
N VAL A 5 9.50 -4.33 -6.67
CA VAL A 5 9.60 -5.16 -5.47
C VAL A 5 9.93 -4.24 -4.31
N ASP A 6 9.27 -4.48 -3.19
CA ASP A 6 9.52 -3.80 -1.93
C ASP A 6 9.49 -4.79 -0.77
N VAL A 7 10.23 -4.49 0.30
CA VAL A 7 10.29 -5.30 1.51
C VAL A 7 10.50 -4.39 2.72
N GLU A 8 9.66 -4.55 3.73
CA GLU A 8 9.77 -3.82 4.99
C GLU A 8 9.99 -4.76 6.17
N PRO A 9 10.89 -4.42 7.11
CA PRO A 9 10.99 -5.16 8.36
C PRO A 9 9.72 -4.97 9.20
N LEU A 10 9.24 -6.04 9.83
CA LEU A 10 8.17 -5.92 10.81
C LEU A 10 8.68 -5.16 12.04
N ARG A 11 8.05 -4.03 12.32
CA ARG A 11 8.38 -3.15 13.44
C ARG A 11 7.17 -2.30 13.81
N GLU A 12 7.25 -1.66 14.98
CA GLU A 12 6.36 -0.54 15.28
C GLU A 12 6.69 0.65 14.36
N VAL A 13 5.65 1.37 13.97
CA VAL A 13 5.75 2.55 13.11
C VAL A 13 5.54 3.77 13.99
N ASP A 14 6.61 4.54 14.19
CA ASP A 14 6.54 5.82 14.88
C ASP A 14 5.62 6.79 14.11
N HIS A 15 4.86 7.60 14.85
CA HIS A 15 3.92 8.58 14.28
C HIS A 15 2.94 7.97 13.27
N LEU A 16 2.46 6.75 13.56
CA LEU A 16 1.62 5.97 12.64
C LEU A 16 0.41 6.75 12.10
N ASP A 17 -0.27 7.54 12.93
CA ASP A 17 -1.43 8.32 12.48
C ASP A 17 -1.04 9.34 11.39
N SER A 18 0.00 10.14 11.62
CA SER A 18 0.49 11.11 10.64
C SER A 18 1.03 10.45 9.37
N MET A 19 1.73 9.32 9.51
CA MET A 19 2.19 8.53 8.37
C MET A 19 1.02 7.96 7.56
N SER A 20 -0.04 7.54 8.24
CA SER A 20 -1.24 6.99 7.59
C SER A 20 -1.97 8.05 6.78
N GLU A 21 -2.03 9.30 7.25
CA GLU A 21 -2.63 10.41 6.49
C GLU A 21 -1.87 10.71 5.19
N LEU A 22 -0.54 10.56 5.20
CA LEU A 22 0.31 10.80 4.03
C LEU A 22 0.28 9.65 3.01
N VAL A 23 0.18 8.41 3.48
CA VAL A 23 0.37 7.22 2.65
C VAL A 23 -0.94 6.55 2.24
N LEU A 24 -1.94 6.56 3.12
CA LEU A 24 -3.15 5.75 2.96
C LEU A 24 -4.31 6.60 2.43
N ALA A 25 -5.11 6.02 1.54
CA ALA A 25 -6.39 6.55 1.14
C ALA A 25 -7.40 6.47 2.31
N ALA A 26 -8.50 7.23 2.24
CA ALA A 26 -9.45 7.35 3.33
C ALA A 26 -10.04 5.99 3.78
N GLU A 27 -10.29 5.08 2.83
CA GLU A 27 -10.82 3.75 3.03
C GLU A 27 -9.81 2.83 3.72
N GLU A 28 -8.53 2.93 3.35
CA GLU A 28 -7.44 2.17 3.94
C GLU A 28 -7.13 2.67 5.36
N GLN A 29 -7.17 3.98 5.59
CA GLN A 29 -7.11 4.54 6.94
C GLN A 29 -8.28 4.05 7.80
N ALA A 30 -9.48 3.92 7.24
CA ALA A 30 -10.63 3.36 7.96
C ALA A 30 -10.43 1.89 8.31
N ALA A 31 -9.81 1.10 7.42
CA ALA A 31 -9.40 -0.27 7.71
C ALA A 31 -8.35 -0.33 8.83
N LEU A 32 -7.34 0.56 8.77
CA LEU A 32 -6.31 0.67 9.79
C LEU A 32 -6.89 1.02 11.17
N ARG A 33 -7.81 1.99 11.24
CA ARG A 33 -8.48 2.37 12.49
C ARG A 33 -9.28 1.23 13.11
N LYS A 34 -9.86 0.35 12.30
CA LYS A 34 -10.59 -0.85 12.75
C LYS A 34 -9.69 -1.99 13.23
N ALA A 35 -8.42 -2.02 12.80
CA ALA A 35 -7.48 -3.02 13.25
C ALA A 35 -7.13 -2.83 14.74
N SER A 36 -6.82 -3.94 15.41
CA SER A 36 -6.30 -3.93 16.78
C SER A 36 -4.98 -3.16 16.83
N GLU A 37 -4.72 -2.46 17.93
CA GLU A 37 -3.53 -1.63 18.13
C GLU A 37 -2.23 -2.36 17.79
N ILE A 38 -2.09 -3.61 18.26
CA ILE A 38 -0.93 -4.49 18.01
C ILE A 38 -0.73 -4.78 16.51
N SER A 39 -1.80 -4.78 15.72
CA SER A 39 -1.76 -5.13 14.30
C SER A 39 -1.67 -3.91 13.37
N ARG A 40 -1.89 -2.68 13.87
CA ARG A 40 -1.92 -1.49 13.01
C ARG A 40 -0.60 -1.24 12.31
N SER A 41 0.53 -1.29 13.02
CA SER A 41 1.85 -1.11 12.40
C SER A 41 2.11 -2.13 11.30
N ARG A 42 1.77 -3.41 11.52
CA ARG A 42 1.91 -4.46 10.51
C ARG A 42 1.02 -4.20 9.29
N LEU A 43 -0.25 -3.82 9.51
CA LEU A 43 -1.18 -3.52 8.43
C LEU A 43 -0.73 -2.29 7.61
N PHE A 44 -0.23 -1.24 8.27
CA PHE A 44 0.34 -0.07 7.60
C PHE A 44 1.55 -0.46 6.75
N LEU A 45 2.51 -1.22 7.30
CA LEU A 45 3.68 -1.67 6.55
C LEU A 45 3.28 -2.53 5.34
N ARG A 46 2.22 -3.32 5.45
CA ARG A 46 1.67 -4.08 4.32
C ARG A 46 1.13 -3.16 3.22
N TYR A 47 0.31 -2.16 3.56
CA TYR A 47 -0.14 -1.17 2.59
C TYR A 47 1.03 -0.43 1.93
N TRP A 48 1.98 0.05 2.75
CA TRP A 48 3.19 0.73 2.27
C TRP A 48 3.95 -0.13 1.26
N THR A 49 4.25 -1.39 1.61
CA THR A 49 5.01 -2.31 0.76
C THR A 49 4.32 -2.54 -0.58
N LEU A 50 3.00 -2.75 -0.58
CA LEU A 50 2.23 -2.96 -1.81
C LEU A 50 2.24 -1.74 -2.71
N LYS A 51 2.08 -0.55 -2.13
CA LYS A 51 2.07 0.72 -2.87
C LYS A 51 3.44 1.05 -3.44
N GLU A 52 4.50 0.92 -2.65
CA GLU A 52 5.89 1.13 -3.11
C GLU A 52 6.27 0.15 -4.22
N ALA A 53 5.91 -1.13 -4.11
CA ALA A 53 6.15 -2.10 -5.17
C ALA A 53 5.46 -1.68 -6.49
N LEU A 54 4.21 -1.20 -6.43
CA LEU A 54 3.49 -0.70 -7.60
C LEU A 54 4.17 0.56 -8.18
N LEU A 55 4.51 1.54 -7.35
CA LEU A 55 5.15 2.79 -7.79
C LEU A 55 6.55 2.56 -8.38
N LYS A 56 7.29 1.58 -7.86
CA LYS A 56 8.56 1.12 -8.42
C LYS A 56 8.36 0.45 -9.78
N ALA A 57 7.33 -0.38 -9.93
CA ALA A 57 7.00 -0.99 -11.22
C ALA A 57 6.62 0.08 -12.26
N ALA A 58 5.96 1.16 -11.85
CA ALA A 58 5.62 2.28 -12.72
C ALA A 58 6.81 3.16 -13.11
N GLY A 59 7.92 3.09 -12.37
CA GLY A 59 9.08 3.97 -12.57
C GLY A 59 8.82 5.44 -12.19
N LEU A 60 7.74 5.72 -11.44
CA LEU A 60 7.36 7.08 -11.03
C LEU A 60 7.83 7.43 -9.62
N GLY A 61 8.05 6.43 -8.76
CA GLY A 61 8.32 6.68 -7.33
C GLY A 61 7.26 7.60 -6.71
N PHE A 62 7.70 8.54 -5.88
CA PHE A 62 6.83 9.52 -5.22
C PHE A 62 6.36 10.70 -6.09
N ALA A 63 6.58 10.67 -7.41
CA ALA A 63 5.94 11.64 -8.31
C ALA A 63 4.40 11.47 -8.31
N VAL A 64 3.92 10.28 -7.90
CA VAL A 64 2.52 10.02 -7.57
C VAL A 64 2.39 9.91 -6.05
N PRO A 65 1.48 10.68 -5.41
CA PRO A 65 1.21 10.53 -3.99
C PRO A 65 0.69 9.12 -3.67
N PRO A 66 1.27 8.39 -2.69
CA PRO A 66 0.83 7.03 -2.39
C PRO A 66 -0.64 6.93 -1.95
N ASN A 67 -1.20 7.99 -1.36
CA ASN A 67 -2.60 8.04 -0.95
C ASN A 67 -3.60 8.16 -2.13
N GLU A 68 -3.13 8.39 -3.36
CA GLU A 68 -3.95 8.31 -4.58
C GLU A 68 -4.02 6.90 -5.18
N VAL A 69 -3.13 6.00 -4.76
CA VAL A 69 -3.19 4.57 -5.09
C VAL A 69 -4.00 3.87 -4.00
N ILE A 70 -5.05 3.15 -4.38
CA ILE A 70 -5.90 2.41 -3.45
C ILE A 70 -5.75 0.92 -3.72
N VAL A 71 -5.42 0.16 -2.67
CA VAL A 71 -5.25 -1.30 -2.75
C VAL A 71 -6.10 -1.99 -1.70
N ASP A 72 -6.52 -3.23 -2.00
CA ASP A 72 -6.91 -4.17 -0.97
C ASP A 72 -5.65 -4.87 -0.47
N ALA A 73 -5.32 -4.72 0.81
CA ALA A 73 -4.17 -5.37 1.45
C ALA A 73 -4.52 -6.72 2.08
N GLY A 74 -5.60 -7.39 1.66
CA GLY A 74 -5.95 -8.73 2.10
C GLY A 74 -4.94 -9.81 1.68
N PRO A 75 -5.23 -11.10 1.98
CA PRO A 75 -4.36 -12.23 1.65
C PRO A 75 -4.05 -12.34 0.14
N SER A 76 -4.99 -11.93 -0.70
CA SER A 76 -4.83 -11.82 -2.16
C SER A 76 -4.95 -10.33 -2.52
N PRO A 77 -3.85 -9.56 -2.48
CA PRO A 77 -3.92 -8.12 -2.65
C PRO A 77 -4.33 -7.75 -4.07
N THR A 78 -5.11 -6.68 -4.20
CA THR A 78 -5.55 -6.17 -5.51
C THR A 78 -5.44 -4.66 -5.57
N VAL A 79 -5.27 -4.13 -6.78
CA VAL A 79 -5.34 -2.68 -7.01
C VAL A 79 -6.80 -2.32 -7.25
N LEU A 80 -7.30 -1.35 -6.50
CA LEU A 80 -8.69 -0.91 -6.56
C LEU A 80 -8.83 0.40 -7.35
N ALA A 81 -7.87 1.30 -7.19
CA ALA A 81 -7.81 2.55 -7.95
C ALA A 81 -6.36 3.04 -8.11
N VAL A 82 -6.10 3.73 -9.22
CA VAL A 82 -4.86 4.44 -9.48
C VAL A 82 -5.15 5.77 -10.18
N PRO A 83 -4.32 6.80 -9.98
CA PRO A 83 -4.42 8.04 -10.74
C PRO A 83 -4.10 7.82 -12.23
N PRO A 84 -4.54 8.73 -13.12
CA PRO A 84 -4.33 8.60 -14.57
C PRO A 84 -2.88 8.43 -15.00
N ALA A 85 -1.92 8.97 -14.24
CA ALA A 85 -0.49 8.83 -14.49
C ALA A 85 0.00 7.37 -14.45
N LEU A 86 -0.74 6.48 -13.78
CA LEU A 86 -0.45 5.04 -13.68
C LEU A 86 -1.30 4.20 -14.66
N GLY A 87 -2.05 4.83 -15.56
CA GLY A 87 -2.90 4.12 -16.52
C GLY A 87 -4.16 3.53 -15.88
N SER A 88 -4.52 2.30 -16.26
CA SER A 88 -5.72 1.62 -15.78
C SER A 88 -5.40 0.54 -14.74
N VAL A 89 -6.33 0.32 -13.81
CA VAL A 89 -6.22 -0.71 -12.76
C VAL A 89 -5.91 -2.10 -13.32
N ALA A 90 -6.49 -2.47 -14.47
CA ALA A 90 -6.33 -3.78 -15.09
C ALA A 90 -4.90 -4.12 -15.52
N GLN A 91 -3.99 -3.14 -15.57
CA GLN A 91 -2.59 -3.34 -15.92
C GLN A 91 -1.73 -3.75 -14.72
N TRP A 92 -2.27 -3.66 -13.51
CA TRP A 92 -1.53 -3.86 -12.28
C TRP A 92 -1.96 -5.16 -11.59
N HIS A 93 -0.96 -5.93 -11.20
CA HIS A 93 -1.13 -7.15 -10.43
C HIS A 93 -0.21 -7.09 -9.21
N LEU A 94 -0.78 -7.27 -8.03
CA LEU A 94 -0.03 -7.37 -6.78
C LEU A 94 0.06 -8.84 -6.38
N ILE A 95 1.25 -9.22 -5.92
CA ILE A 95 1.53 -10.56 -5.39
C ILE A 95 2.23 -10.36 -4.06
N ALA A 96 1.63 -10.89 -2.99
CA ALA A 96 2.23 -10.90 -1.67
C ALA A 96 1.89 -12.22 -0.97
N PRO A 97 2.76 -12.73 -0.09
CA PRO A 97 2.39 -13.85 0.75
C PRO A 97 1.21 -13.49 1.66
N SER A 98 0.37 -14.49 1.94
CA SER A 98 -0.61 -14.42 3.00
C SER A 98 0.09 -14.16 4.34
N ASP A 99 -0.54 -13.38 5.21
CA ASP A 99 -0.07 -13.24 6.58
C ASP A 99 -0.23 -14.59 7.30
N THR A 100 0.85 -15.38 7.31
CA THR A 100 1.05 -16.46 8.27
C THR A 100 1.49 -15.92 9.63
#